data_AF-A0A0V1DGE1-F1
#
_entry.id   AF-A0A0V1DGE1-F1
#
_cell.length_a   1.000
_cell.length_b   1.000
_cell.length_c   1.000
_cell.angle_alpha   90.00
_cell.angle_beta   90.00
_cell.angle_gamma   90.00
#
_symmetry.space_group_name_H-M   'P 1'
#
loop_
_entity.id
_entity.type
_entity.pdbx_description
1 polymer ?
#
loop_
_entity_poly.entity_id
_entity_poly.type
_entity_poly.pdbx_seq_one_letter_code
_entity_poly.pdbx_strand_id
1 'polypeptide(L)'
;LRHPQTAVVEPTFRRSERSSLQTVMIENLNTVGVSSEQQLLSLASFVDAQCPKAETMENMVLSECSSPPANFKDFSSDSVFTNDLASFSTPSCQRVSTCTPATVVRRRSPRLDIMKNGIALENLFNTVVDDKSASEMENEYSSMKERLIDEINEQAIEIQKVQDDIARWKEQNMMKKKTRDEIQCTIKNYEDRLIEASKEMDSITKNMEYVRVLDDRNQILEDLISAENVISELQKRYEKFCLSYKNCLENDAKLKACLEEGRKNFLQSTNRMMQLKEHVKELMKTVLENKDEAVVSQREDLVALTAEVKKNELAVQTLKEDCDQMDKQIQELSKMVFLSCAKWFPRRFLNSPHPIDFPLPKRTRWFKRQRVFRFTGWYYADARDKYSPALNHLQHAWQKMTEHRKDLPEMRNWYYEKRVQAAANEHGVSYEQLKESLNKANIRLNTKMLSLLGSNEPRSFKSLMDVCKMISQESAKVPTNTSSAL
;
A
#
# COMPACT_ATOMS: atom_id res chain seq x y z
N LEU A 1 7.70 -53.67 -21.04
CA LEU A 1 7.22 -54.14 -19.72
C LEU A 1 6.04 -53.28 -19.30
N ARG A 2 4.90 -53.92 -18.94
CA ARG A 2 3.66 -53.38 -18.32
C ARG A 2 3.30 -51.89 -18.53
N HIS A 3 2.18 -51.64 -19.22
CA HIS A 3 0.94 -51.11 -18.59
C HIS A 3 -0.27 -51.25 -19.54
N PRO A 4 -1.41 -51.81 -19.10
CA PRO A 4 -2.63 -51.84 -19.91
C PRO A 4 -3.50 -50.60 -19.64
N GLN A 5 -3.97 -49.95 -20.70
CA GLN A 5 -5.09 -49.02 -20.64
C GLN A 5 -6.39 -49.80 -20.89
N THR A 6 -7.16 -50.06 -19.83
CA THR A 6 -8.52 -50.62 -19.98
C THR A 6 -9.51 -49.49 -20.24
N ALA A 7 -10.01 -49.41 -21.47
CA ALA A 7 -11.08 -48.50 -21.84
C ALA A 7 -12.36 -48.77 -21.03
N VAL A 8 -13.04 -47.71 -20.62
CA VAL A 8 -14.36 -47.79 -19.99
C VAL A 8 -15.39 -47.99 -21.09
N VAL A 9 -15.93 -49.21 -21.19
CA VAL A 9 -17.14 -49.51 -21.99
C VAL A 9 -18.34 -49.45 -21.06
N GLU A 10 -19.31 -48.58 -21.36
CA GLU A 10 -20.56 -48.49 -20.62
C GLU A 10 -21.42 -49.75 -20.86
N PRO A 11 -21.85 -50.48 -19.81
CA PRO A 11 -22.82 -51.55 -19.96
C PRO A 11 -24.24 -50.98 -20.03
N THR A 12 -24.99 -51.37 -21.06
CA THR A 12 -26.37 -50.94 -21.30
C THR A 12 -27.31 -51.35 -20.18
N PHE A 13 -28.09 -50.40 -19.67
CA PHE A 13 -28.89 -50.54 -18.47
C PHE A 13 -30.21 -51.30 -18.74
N ARG A 14 -30.22 -52.64 -18.66
CA ARG A 14 -31.48 -53.39 -18.60
C ARG A 14 -32.14 -53.18 -17.23
N ARG A 15 -33.16 -52.30 -17.16
CA ARG A 15 -34.10 -52.26 -16.04
C ARG A 15 -34.84 -53.60 -15.94
N SER A 16 -34.70 -54.31 -14.83
CA SER A 16 -35.71 -55.28 -14.40
C SER A 16 -36.63 -54.61 -13.38
N GLU A 17 -37.91 -54.58 -13.69
CA GLU A 17 -38.94 -54.19 -12.74
C GLU A 17 -39.05 -55.27 -11.65
N ARG A 18 -38.91 -54.90 -10.38
CA ARG A 18 -39.60 -55.52 -9.22
C ARG A 18 -39.25 -54.83 -7.89
N SER A 19 -40.21 -54.91 -6.97
CA SER A 19 -40.15 -54.51 -5.55
C SER A 19 -39.88 -53.03 -5.24
N SER A 20 -40.95 -52.25 -5.39
CA SER A 20 -41.45 -51.35 -4.35
C SER A 20 -40.90 -51.59 -2.92
N LEU A 21 -40.11 -50.64 -2.42
CA LEU A 21 -40.31 -50.07 -1.08
C LEU A 21 -40.27 -48.55 -1.25
N GLN A 22 -41.36 -47.89 -0.86
CA GLN A 22 -41.65 -46.49 -1.13
C GLN A 22 -41.12 -45.59 0.00
N THR A 23 -41.03 -44.28 -0.26
CA THR A 23 -40.86 -43.18 0.74
C THR A 23 -39.65 -43.27 1.68
N VAL A 24 -38.55 -42.58 1.33
CA VAL A 24 -38.13 -41.25 1.86
C VAL A 24 -37.13 -40.64 0.85
N MET A 25 -37.07 -39.30 0.72
CA MET A 25 -36.15 -38.51 -0.14
C MET A 25 -36.45 -38.43 -1.65
N ILE A 26 -37.60 -37.86 -2.03
CA ILE A 26 -37.73 -37.03 -3.25
C ILE A 26 -38.46 -35.72 -2.92
N GLU A 27 -37.87 -34.95 -2.02
CA GLU A 27 -38.02 -33.49 -1.92
C GLU A 27 -36.59 -32.94 -1.68
N ASN A 28 -36.30 -31.68 -2.05
CA ASN A 28 -34.99 -31.00 -1.98
C ASN A 28 -33.99 -31.13 -3.17
N LEU A 29 -34.43 -31.45 -4.40
CA LEU A 29 -33.58 -31.31 -5.61
C LEU A 29 -34.05 -30.26 -6.63
N ASN A 30 -35.19 -29.59 -6.40
CA ASN A 30 -35.73 -28.57 -7.30
C ASN A 30 -35.51 -27.12 -6.82
N THR A 31 -34.70 -26.90 -5.77
CA THR A 31 -34.50 -25.57 -5.13
C THR A 31 -33.11 -24.96 -5.30
N VAL A 32 -32.17 -25.63 -6.00
CA VAL A 32 -30.77 -25.18 -6.15
C VAL A 32 -30.41 -24.80 -7.59
N GLY A 33 -31.29 -25.09 -8.57
CA GLY A 33 -30.99 -24.93 -10.00
C GLY A 33 -31.22 -23.55 -10.63
N VAL A 34 -31.75 -22.56 -9.88
CA VAL A 34 -32.23 -21.27 -10.46
C VAL A 34 -31.43 -20.05 -9.99
N SER A 35 -30.66 -20.16 -8.90
CA SER A 35 -29.94 -19.01 -8.33
C SER A 35 -28.63 -18.66 -9.06
N SER A 36 -27.98 -19.61 -9.72
CA SER A 36 -26.64 -19.40 -10.31
C SER A 36 -26.65 -18.56 -11.58
N GLU A 37 -27.65 -18.71 -12.45
CA GLU A 37 -27.73 -17.92 -13.70
C GLU A 37 -28.15 -16.47 -13.44
N GLN A 38 -29.05 -16.24 -12.47
CA GLN A 38 -29.44 -14.89 -12.06
C GLN A 38 -28.30 -14.16 -11.33
N GLN A 39 -27.48 -14.87 -10.54
CA GLN A 39 -26.29 -14.29 -9.88
C GLN A 39 -25.17 -13.92 -10.86
N LEU A 40 -24.98 -14.69 -11.94
CA LEU A 40 -24.00 -14.35 -12.98
C LEU A 40 -24.42 -13.12 -13.79
N LEU A 41 -25.70 -12.97 -14.10
CA LEU A 41 -26.24 -11.76 -14.75
C LEU A 41 -26.20 -10.54 -13.83
N SER A 42 -26.46 -10.69 -12.52
CA SER A 42 -26.34 -9.56 -11.57
C SER A 42 -24.90 -9.16 -11.31
N LEU A 43 -23.93 -10.09 -11.36
CA LEU A 43 -22.50 -9.77 -11.23
C LEU A 43 -21.98 -9.02 -12.47
N ALA A 44 -22.42 -9.38 -13.68
CA ALA A 44 -22.11 -8.62 -14.89
C ALA A 44 -22.61 -7.17 -14.78
N SER A 45 -23.88 -6.97 -14.38
CA SER A 45 -24.44 -5.62 -14.24
C SER A 45 -23.88 -4.82 -13.06
N PHE A 46 -23.27 -5.47 -12.06
CA PHE A 46 -22.65 -4.78 -10.92
C PHE A 46 -21.21 -4.31 -11.22
N VAL A 47 -20.48 -5.03 -12.08
CA VAL A 47 -19.14 -4.62 -12.55
C VAL A 47 -19.24 -3.42 -13.50
N ASP A 48 -20.24 -3.39 -14.38
CA ASP A 48 -20.49 -2.25 -15.28
C ASP A 48 -21.00 -0.98 -14.55
N ALA A 49 -21.41 -1.09 -13.29
CA ALA A 49 -22.00 0.01 -12.51
C ALA A 49 -20.99 0.80 -11.64
N GLN A 50 -19.71 0.42 -11.58
CA GLN A 50 -18.68 1.13 -10.79
C GLN A 50 -17.49 1.68 -11.59
N CYS A 51 -17.53 1.60 -12.92
CA CYS A 51 -16.58 2.29 -13.79
C CYS A 51 -17.22 3.55 -14.40
N PRO A 52 -16.89 4.78 -13.95
CA PRO A 52 -17.21 5.96 -14.74
C PRO A 52 -16.46 5.85 -16.09
N LYS A 53 -17.22 5.98 -17.18
CA LYS A 53 -16.72 5.82 -18.54
C LYS A 53 -15.57 6.78 -18.80
N ALA A 54 -14.43 6.25 -19.23
CA ALA A 54 -13.40 7.04 -19.89
C ALA A 54 -13.90 7.38 -21.30
N GLU A 55 -14.65 8.48 -21.43
CA GLU A 55 -15.05 9.00 -22.73
C GLU A 55 -13.84 9.60 -23.44
N THR A 56 -13.57 9.09 -24.64
CA THR A 56 -12.54 9.59 -25.53
C THR A 56 -12.93 10.97 -26.06
N MET A 57 -12.36 12.03 -25.50
CA MET A 57 -12.37 13.37 -26.11
C MET A 57 -11.05 13.62 -26.84
N GLU A 58 -10.98 13.18 -28.09
CA GLU A 58 -10.16 13.88 -29.08
C GLU A 58 -10.96 15.09 -29.59
N ASN A 59 -10.25 16.21 -29.78
CA ASN A 59 -10.74 17.48 -30.35
C ASN A 59 -11.67 18.34 -29.47
N MET A 60 -11.07 19.25 -28.68
CA MET A 60 -11.57 20.63 -28.70
C MET A 60 -10.48 21.70 -28.47
N VAL A 61 -10.63 22.75 -29.26
CA VAL A 61 -9.72 23.88 -29.54
C VAL A 61 -9.48 24.79 -28.32
N LEU A 62 -8.34 25.49 -28.36
CA LEU A 62 -7.97 26.62 -27.50
C LEU A 62 -9.14 27.60 -27.23
N SER A 63 -9.40 27.90 -25.96
CA SER A 63 -10.18 29.08 -25.53
C SER A 63 -9.81 29.46 -24.10
N GLU A 64 -9.94 30.74 -23.76
CA GLU A 64 -9.31 31.38 -22.60
C GLU A 64 -10.18 31.39 -21.31
N CYS A 65 -9.57 31.91 -20.23
CA CYS A 65 -10.21 32.54 -19.05
C CYS A 65 -10.87 31.66 -17.96
N SER A 66 -10.14 31.45 -16.85
CA SER A 66 -10.29 32.26 -15.60
C SER A 66 -10.11 31.49 -14.27
N SER A 67 -9.27 32.06 -13.39
CA SER A 67 -9.12 31.83 -11.93
C SER A 67 -8.64 30.48 -11.35
N PRO A 68 -7.43 30.48 -10.77
CA PRO A 68 -7.06 29.74 -9.55
C PRO A 68 -6.95 30.69 -8.32
N PRO A 69 -6.80 30.18 -7.08
CA PRO A 69 -7.19 30.90 -5.87
C PRO A 69 -6.15 31.88 -5.29
N ALA A 70 -6.63 32.76 -4.42
CA ALA A 70 -5.87 33.83 -3.79
C ALA A 70 -4.87 33.36 -2.70
N ASN A 71 -3.84 34.19 -2.51
CA ASN A 71 -2.83 34.26 -1.44
C ASN A 71 -1.49 33.57 -1.73
N PHE A 72 -0.53 34.32 -2.27
CA PHE A 72 0.51 35.00 -1.49
C PHE A 72 1.09 36.15 -2.33
N LYS A 73 1.56 37.24 -1.71
CA LYS A 73 2.10 38.42 -2.41
C LYS A 73 3.61 38.47 -2.27
N ASP A 74 4.31 38.24 -3.37
CA ASP A 74 5.64 38.77 -3.61
C ASP A 74 5.56 39.79 -4.76
N PHE A 75 6.27 40.91 -4.62
CA PHE A 75 6.47 41.90 -5.67
C PHE A 75 7.93 42.31 -5.68
N SER A 76 8.65 41.97 -6.76
CA SER A 76 9.97 42.49 -7.05
C SER A 76 9.95 43.36 -8.31
N SER A 77 10.44 44.59 -8.14
CA SER A 77 11.16 45.43 -9.11
C SER A 77 10.47 45.93 -10.41
N ASP A 78 10.88 47.16 -10.75
CA ASP A 78 10.80 47.86 -12.05
C ASP A 78 9.43 48.47 -12.44
N SER A 79 9.32 49.73 -12.92
CA SER A 79 10.35 50.74 -13.25
C SER A 79 9.81 52.19 -13.30
N VAL A 80 10.70 53.17 -13.07
CA VAL A 80 10.85 54.48 -13.78
C VAL A 80 9.66 55.49 -13.83
N PHE A 81 9.88 56.63 -13.16
CA PHE A 81 9.45 58.02 -13.45
C PHE A 81 8.00 58.35 -13.88
N THR A 82 7.31 59.16 -13.05
CA THR A 82 6.81 60.51 -13.40
C THR A 82 6.64 61.39 -12.15
N ASN A 83 6.54 62.70 -12.34
CA ASN A 83 6.46 63.72 -11.27
C ASN A 83 5.13 63.72 -10.52
N ASP A 84 5.12 64.16 -9.25
CA ASP A 84 4.44 65.43 -8.89
C ASP A 84 4.79 65.94 -7.48
N LEU A 85 4.66 67.26 -7.29
CA LEU A 85 5.15 68.04 -6.13
C LEU A 85 3.99 68.71 -5.35
N ALA A 86 3.84 68.35 -4.06
CA ALA A 86 3.14 69.12 -3.01
C ALA A 86 3.62 68.58 -1.64
N SER A 87 4.34 69.32 -0.79
CA SER A 87 3.84 70.29 0.21
C SER A 87 2.80 69.68 1.18
N PHE A 88 2.88 69.71 2.51
CA PHE A 88 3.69 70.39 3.56
C PHE A 88 3.99 69.38 4.71
N SER A 89 4.77 69.59 5.78
CA SER A 89 5.56 70.72 6.34
C SER A 89 6.66 70.22 7.33
N THR A 90 7.56 71.13 7.73
CA THR A 90 8.58 71.06 8.81
C THR A 90 7.96 71.51 10.18
N PRO A 91 8.65 71.73 11.34
CA PRO A 91 10.11 71.90 11.58
C PRO A 91 10.70 71.26 12.86
N SER A 92 12.03 71.08 12.99
CA SER A 92 13.00 72.05 13.56
C SER A 92 14.13 71.22 14.23
N CYS A 93 15.39 71.59 14.42
CA CYS A 93 16.18 72.80 14.17
C CYS A 93 17.58 72.39 13.63
N GLN A 94 17.97 72.84 12.44
CA GLN A 94 19.40 73.04 12.12
C GLN A 94 19.66 74.54 11.99
N ARG A 95 20.73 74.99 12.63
CA ARG A 95 20.96 76.41 12.95
C ARG A 95 21.70 77.09 11.81
N VAL A 96 20.97 77.81 10.95
CA VAL A 96 21.55 78.93 10.19
C VAL A 96 21.73 80.10 11.14
N SER A 97 22.93 80.68 11.19
CA SER A 97 23.14 82.02 11.76
C SER A 97 23.82 82.91 10.72
N THR A 98 23.02 83.51 9.85
CA THR A 98 23.43 84.68 9.09
C THR A 98 23.55 85.88 10.02
N CYS A 99 24.77 86.42 10.16
CA CYS A 99 24.99 87.78 10.64
C CYS A 99 26.06 88.47 9.79
N THR A 100 25.64 89.09 8.70
CA THR A 100 26.14 90.45 8.41
C THR A 100 25.61 91.40 9.51
N PRO A 101 26.26 92.54 9.82
CA PRO A 101 27.25 93.23 9.00
C PRO A 101 28.58 93.56 9.69
N ALA A 102 29.67 93.53 8.92
CA ALA A 102 30.78 94.44 9.12
C ALA A 102 31.36 94.79 7.74
N THR A 103 31.10 96.01 7.33
CA THR A 103 31.71 96.70 6.19
C THR A 103 33.18 96.34 6.05
N VAL A 104 33.63 95.99 4.84
CA VAL A 104 35.05 96.20 4.48
C VAL A 104 35.27 97.71 4.43
N VAL A 105 35.44 98.31 5.61
CA VAL A 105 36.13 99.58 5.71
C VAL A 105 37.53 99.26 5.22
N ARG A 106 37.77 99.65 3.96
CA ARG A 106 39.10 99.91 3.46
C ARG A 106 39.69 100.97 4.38
N ARG A 107 40.27 100.56 5.51
CA ARG A 107 41.22 101.38 6.24
C ARG A 107 42.34 101.61 5.23
N ARG A 108 42.22 102.71 4.49
CA ARG A 108 43.38 103.49 4.11
C ARG A 108 44.26 103.46 5.35
N SER A 109 45.51 103.03 5.21
CA SER A 109 46.52 103.45 6.16
C SER A 109 46.29 104.94 6.37
N PRO A 110 46.19 105.46 7.61
CA PRO A 110 46.59 106.82 7.79
C PRO A 110 48.06 106.83 7.36
N ARG A 111 48.28 107.23 6.10
CA ARG A 111 49.51 107.90 5.71
C ARG A 111 49.50 109.09 6.63
N LEU A 112 50.11 108.94 7.82
CA LEU A 112 50.38 110.09 8.65
C LEU A 112 51.27 110.94 7.77
N ASP A 113 50.72 112.06 7.33
CA ASP A 113 51.46 113.09 6.64
C ASP A 113 52.42 113.70 7.69
N ILE A 114 53.54 113.02 7.92
CA ILE A 114 54.71 113.55 8.64
C ILE A 114 55.38 114.58 7.70
N MET A 115 54.61 115.63 7.38
CA MET A 115 55.01 116.80 6.60
C MET A 115 53.87 117.84 6.58
N LYS A 116 53.54 118.38 7.77
CA LYS A 116 52.99 119.74 7.98
C LYS A 116 52.78 120.00 9.48
N ASN A 117 53.84 120.52 10.11
CA ASN A 117 53.84 121.58 11.13
C ASN A 117 55.27 121.73 11.70
N GLY A 118 56.24 121.84 10.78
CA GLY A 118 57.46 122.62 11.01
C GLY A 118 57.29 123.95 10.28
N ILE A 119 58.00 124.99 10.72
CA ILE A 119 57.84 126.40 10.30
C ILE A 119 56.59 127.08 10.92
N ALA A 120 56.62 127.23 12.24
CA ALA A 120 55.81 128.20 12.99
C ALA A 120 56.53 128.65 14.29
N LEU A 121 57.85 128.81 14.23
CA LEU A 121 58.71 129.26 15.34
C LEU A 121 59.83 130.18 14.84
N GLU A 122 59.47 131.15 14.00
CA GLU A 122 60.39 132.18 13.47
C GLU A 122 59.78 133.59 13.46
N ASN A 123 58.60 133.77 14.06
CA ASN A 123 57.88 135.04 14.20
C ASN A 123 57.32 135.17 15.62
N LEU A 124 58.18 135.38 16.62
CA LEU A 124 57.85 135.96 17.94
C LEU A 124 59.10 136.13 18.83
N PHE A 125 60.16 136.73 18.29
CA PHE A 125 61.23 137.36 19.08
C PHE A 125 61.81 138.53 18.28
N ASN A 126 62.03 139.67 18.94
CA ASN A 126 62.52 140.95 18.37
C ASN A 126 61.50 141.85 17.63
N THR A 127 60.38 142.16 18.29
CA THR A 127 59.84 143.54 18.30
C THR A 127 59.49 143.93 19.75
N VAL A 128 60.08 145.03 20.25
CA VAL A 128 59.94 145.54 21.63
C VAL A 128 60.58 144.57 22.66
N VAL A 129 61.59 144.95 23.45
CA VAL A 129 61.61 146.05 24.43
C VAL A 129 62.94 146.82 24.37
N ASP A 130 62.88 148.14 24.16
CA ASP A 130 63.90 149.07 24.68
C ASP A 130 63.60 149.37 26.16
N ASP A 131 64.66 149.50 26.96
CA ASP A 131 64.69 150.06 28.32
C ASP A 131 63.70 149.49 29.37
N LYS A 132 63.90 148.23 29.77
CA LYS A 132 63.55 147.74 31.12
C LYS A 132 64.66 146.87 31.72
N SER A 133 64.86 146.97 33.02
CA SER A 133 65.98 146.37 33.75
C SER A 133 65.94 144.83 33.77
N ALA A 134 67.11 144.20 33.67
CA ALA A 134 67.28 142.75 33.51
C ALA A 134 66.67 141.86 34.61
N SER A 135 66.26 142.42 35.75
CA SER A 135 65.73 141.69 36.90
C SER A 135 64.29 141.17 36.74
N GLU A 136 63.51 141.67 35.78
CA GLU A 136 62.08 141.32 35.66
C GLU A 136 61.82 140.27 34.56
N MET A 137 62.53 140.36 33.43
CA MET A 137 62.47 139.39 32.32
C MET A 137 62.97 137.98 32.69
N GLU A 138 63.99 137.87 33.55
CA GLU A 138 64.51 136.57 34.01
C GLU A 138 63.48 135.78 34.84
N ASN A 139 62.62 136.48 35.60
CA ASN A 139 61.59 135.86 36.43
C ASN A 139 60.41 135.33 35.60
N GLU A 140 59.94 136.08 34.61
CA GLU A 140 58.88 135.62 33.71
C GLU A 140 59.35 134.46 32.81
N TYR A 141 60.59 134.53 32.29
CA TYR A 141 61.17 133.45 31.50
C TYR A 141 61.37 132.18 32.34
N SER A 142 61.82 132.30 33.60
CA SER A 142 61.93 131.18 34.53
C SER A 142 60.57 130.57 34.85
N SER A 143 59.55 131.38 35.15
CA SER A 143 58.18 130.93 35.44
C SER A 143 57.51 130.25 34.24
N MET A 144 57.80 130.69 33.01
CA MET A 144 57.29 130.06 31.79
C MET A 144 58.01 128.74 31.49
N LYS A 145 59.34 128.70 31.70
CA LYS A 145 60.16 127.49 31.56
C LYS A 145 59.79 126.42 32.58
N GLU A 146 59.53 126.79 33.82
CA GLU A 146 59.10 125.88 34.90
C GLU A 146 57.73 125.27 34.59
N ARG A 147 56.75 126.08 34.17
CA ARG A 147 55.45 125.58 33.67
C ARG A 147 55.58 124.61 32.49
N LEU A 148 56.44 124.90 31.50
CA LEU A 148 56.69 123.99 30.39
C LEU A 148 57.37 122.68 30.83
N ILE A 149 58.24 122.73 31.85
CA ILE A 149 58.85 121.52 32.43
C ILE A 149 57.79 120.68 33.15
N ASP A 150 56.90 121.31 33.92
CA ASP A 150 55.80 120.62 34.59
C ASP A 150 54.82 119.98 33.58
N GLU A 151 54.45 120.70 32.52
CA GLU A 151 53.57 120.20 31.46
C GLU A 151 54.21 119.03 30.66
N ILE A 152 55.53 119.08 30.44
CA ILE A 152 56.32 117.96 29.89
C ILE A 152 56.37 116.77 30.87
N ASN A 153 56.52 117.03 32.17
CA ASN A 153 56.53 115.98 33.19
C ASN A 153 55.16 115.30 33.33
N GLU A 154 54.06 116.06 33.30
CA GLU A 154 52.70 115.51 33.28
C GLU A 154 52.45 114.66 32.04
N GLN A 155 52.81 115.15 30.84
CA GLN A 155 52.71 114.35 29.61
C GLN A 155 53.60 113.10 29.65
N ALA A 156 54.80 113.16 30.23
CA ALA A 156 55.66 111.99 30.42
C ALA A 156 55.02 110.95 31.36
N ILE A 157 54.38 111.40 32.45
CA ILE A 157 53.63 110.53 33.38
C ILE A 157 52.40 109.91 32.70
N GLU A 158 51.67 110.65 31.87
CA GLU A 158 50.56 110.10 31.08
C GLU A 158 51.03 109.09 30.03
N ILE A 159 52.11 109.39 29.30
CA ILE A 159 52.75 108.46 28.36
C ILE A 159 53.18 107.18 29.08
N GLN A 160 53.78 107.28 30.27
CA GLN A 160 54.16 106.10 31.06
C GLN A 160 52.93 105.27 31.50
N LYS A 161 51.87 105.90 32.00
CA LYS A 161 50.60 105.21 32.34
C LYS A 161 50.02 104.47 31.12
N VAL A 162 50.02 105.10 29.95
CA VAL A 162 49.54 104.51 28.69
C VAL A 162 50.46 103.36 28.24
N GLN A 163 51.78 103.47 28.42
CA GLN A 163 52.73 102.39 28.13
C GLN A 163 52.53 101.18 29.07
N ASP A 164 52.31 101.43 30.36
CA ASP A 164 51.99 100.41 31.35
C ASP A 164 50.65 99.71 31.05
N ASP A 165 49.64 100.47 30.63
CA ASP A 165 48.37 99.90 30.16
C ASP A 165 48.53 99.09 28.88
N ILE A 166 49.34 99.55 27.92
CA ILE A 166 49.68 98.77 26.72
C ILE A 166 50.40 97.47 27.12
N ALA A 167 51.28 97.48 28.13
CA ALA A 167 51.92 96.28 28.66
C ALA A 167 50.91 95.33 29.32
N ARG A 168 50.03 95.84 30.21
CA ARG A 168 48.93 95.07 30.82
C ARG A 168 48.02 94.43 29.77
N TRP A 169 47.62 95.17 28.74
CA TRP A 169 46.79 94.67 27.64
C TRP A 169 47.50 93.63 26.78
N LYS A 170 48.82 93.77 26.54
CA LYS A 170 49.63 92.76 25.85
C LYS A 170 49.66 91.45 26.65
N GLU A 171 49.94 91.52 27.96
CA GLU A 171 49.98 90.35 28.86
C GLU A 171 48.63 89.61 28.88
N GLN A 172 47.53 90.34 29.08
CA GLN A 172 46.18 89.77 29.05
C GLN A 172 45.84 89.13 27.69
N ASN A 173 46.26 89.74 26.57
CA ASN A 173 46.05 89.16 25.24
C ASN A 173 46.93 87.92 25.00
N MET A 174 48.13 87.86 25.59
CA MET A 174 49.01 86.68 25.59
C MET A 174 48.36 85.52 26.34
N MET A 175 47.81 85.77 27.53
CA MET A 175 47.07 84.77 28.32
C MET A 175 45.78 84.33 27.61
N LYS A 176 44.97 85.27 27.08
CA LYS A 176 43.78 84.96 26.25
C LYS A 176 44.13 84.25 24.94
N LYS A 177 45.39 84.27 24.50
CA LYS A 177 45.86 83.47 23.35
C LYS A 177 46.16 82.05 23.81
N LYS A 178 46.97 81.86 24.87
CA LYS A 178 47.26 80.54 25.45
C LYS A 178 45.98 79.75 25.74
N THR A 179 45.00 80.36 26.42
CA THR A 179 43.72 79.68 26.72
C THR A 179 42.91 79.34 25.46
N ARG A 180 42.97 80.15 24.39
CA ARG A 180 42.36 79.80 23.10
C ARG A 180 43.08 78.65 22.43
N ASP A 181 44.41 78.66 22.42
CA ASP A 181 45.23 77.61 21.82
C ASP A 181 45.02 76.27 22.56
N GLU A 182 44.90 76.30 23.90
CA GLU A 182 44.53 75.16 24.74
C GLU A 182 43.12 74.63 24.44
N ILE A 183 42.10 75.50 24.42
CA ILE A 183 40.72 75.14 24.07
C ILE A 183 40.65 74.56 22.65
N GLN A 184 41.37 75.14 21.70
CA GLN A 184 41.37 74.66 20.32
C GLN A 184 42.10 73.32 20.17
N CYS A 185 43.13 73.05 20.99
CA CYS A 185 43.76 71.74 21.08
C CYS A 185 42.80 70.70 21.68
N THR A 186 42.05 71.02 22.75
CA THR A 186 41.05 70.08 23.30
C THR A 186 39.91 69.82 22.33
N ILE A 187 39.37 70.85 21.66
CA ILE A 187 38.34 70.70 20.61
C ILE A 187 38.84 69.75 19.52
N LYS A 188 40.05 69.96 18.98
CA LYS A 188 40.60 69.09 17.94
C LYS A 188 40.73 67.64 18.42
N ASN A 189 41.19 67.41 19.64
CA ASN A 189 41.27 66.06 20.22
C ASN A 189 39.88 65.40 20.38
N TYR A 190 38.81 66.17 20.57
CA TYR A 190 37.43 65.66 20.55
C TYR A 190 36.92 65.39 19.13
N GLU A 191 37.22 66.28 18.17
CA GLU A 191 36.88 66.09 16.75
C GLU A 191 37.55 64.82 16.17
N ASP A 192 38.85 64.65 16.40
CA ASP A 192 39.62 63.47 15.97
C ASP A 192 39.03 62.17 16.57
N ARG A 193 38.63 62.19 17.87
CA ARG A 193 37.96 61.04 18.52
C ARG A 193 36.56 60.75 17.98
N LEU A 194 35.78 61.77 17.64
CA LEU A 194 34.45 61.59 17.03
C LEU A 194 34.58 60.98 15.62
N ILE A 195 35.60 61.38 14.86
CA ILE A 195 35.92 60.80 13.56
C ILE A 195 36.35 59.33 13.69
N GLU A 196 37.19 58.99 14.67
CA GLU A 196 37.59 57.61 14.95
C GLU A 196 36.38 56.72 15.29
N ALA A 197 35.55 57.17 16.25
CA ALA A 197 34.34 56.45 16.66
C ALA A 197 33.33 56.27 15.51
N SER A 198 33.21 57.25 14.59
CA SER A 198 32.38 57.11 13.39
C SER A 198 32.88 56.00 12.47
N LYS A 199 34.21 55.90 12.25
CA LYS A 199 34.81 54.83 11.41
C LYS A 199 34.65 53.46 12.05
N GLU A 200 34.77 53.36 13.38
CA GLU A 200 34.53 52.11 14.10
C GLU A 200 33.07 51.65 13.96
N MET A 201 32.10 52.57 14.09
CA MET A 201 30.69 52.27 13.85
C MET A 201 30.43 51.84 12.40
N ASP A 202 31.01 52.53 11.41
CA ASP A 202 30.94 52.15 9.98
C ASP A 202 31.61 50.80 9.66
N SER A 203 32.59 50.37 10.46
CA SER A 203 33.21 49.05 10.37
C SER A 203 32.30 47.98 10.99
N ILE A 204 31.70 48.26 12.15
CA ILE A 204 30.79 47.36 12.85
C ILE A 204 29.51 47.11 12.03
N THR A 205 28.92 48.14 11.43
CA THR A 205 27.74 48.00 10.55
C THR A 205 28.04 47.13 9.33
N LYS A 206 29.15 47.39 8.62
CA LYS A 206 29.59 46.55 7.48
C LYS A 206 29.85 45.10 7.89
N ASN A 207 30.45 44.87 9.06
CA ASN A 207 30.66 43.51 9.56
C ASN A 207 29.34 42.82 9.93
N MET A 208 28.36 43.53 10.51
CA MET A 208 27.02 42.98 10.74
C MET A 208 26.27 42.67 9.43
N GLU A 209 26.34 43.55 8.43
CA GLU A 209 25.76 43.30 7.10
C GLU A 209 26.41 42.09 6.42
N TYR A 210 27.75 41.97 6.50
CA TYR A 210 28.48 40.82 5.97
C TYR A 210 28.07 39.50 6.65
N VAL A 211 27.92 39.48 7.98
CA VAL A 211 27.45 38.31 8.73
C VAL A 211 26.01 37.95 8.33
N ARG A 212 25.10 38.93 8.22
CA ARG A 212 23.73 38.67 7.76
C ARG A 212 23.68 38.06 6.36
N VAL A 213 24.47 38.58 5.42
CA VAL A 213 24.56 38.02 4.06
C VAL A 213 25.15 36.59 4.06
N LEU A 214 26.06 36.27 4.98
CA LEU A 214 26.53 34.90 5.16
C LEU A 214 25.46 33.97 5.72
N ASP A 215 24.69 34.42 6.71
CA ASP A 215 23.59 33.64 7.30
C ASP A 215 22.48 33.39 6.26
N ASP A 216 22.06 34.43 5.53
CA ASP A 216 21.10 34.33 4.42
C ASP A 216 21.59 33.34 3.35
N ARG A 217 22.87 33.39 2.98
CA ARG A 217 23.48 32.44 2.02
C ARG A 217 23.46 31.01 2.56
N ASN A 218 23.75 30.81 3.84
CA ASN A 218 23.78 29.48 4.44
C ASN A 218 22.37 28.89 4.56
N GLN A 219 21.36 29.70 4.90
CA GLN A 219 19.95 29.28 4.88
C GLN A 219 19.52 28.83 3.48
N ILE A 220 19.85 29.60 2.44
CA ILE A 220 19.55 29.22 1.04
C ILE A 220 20.23 27.90 0.66
N LEU A 221 21.45 27.63 1.13
CA LEU A 221 22.14 26.36 0.90
C LEU A 221 21.45 25.19 1.60
N GLU A 222 20.97 25.35 2.83
CA GLU A 222 20.18 24.32 3.54
C GLU A 222 18.85 24.05 2.84
N ASP A 223 18.15 25.10 2.39
CA ASP A 223 16.90 25.00 1.65
C ASP A 223 17.09 24.24 0.33
N LEU A 224 18.17 24.53 -0.42
CA LEU A 224 18.55 23.81 -1.64
C LEU A 224 18.85 22.33 -1.37
N ILE A 225 19.64 22.02 -0.33
CA ILE A 225 19.92 20.63 0.08
C ILE A 225 18.62 19.91 0.46
N SER A 226 17.67 20.59 1.10
CA SER A 226 16.36 20.01 1.43
C SER A 226 15.56 19.66 0.16
N ALA A 227 15.58 20.53 -0.85
CA ALA A 227 14.92 20.30 -2.13
C ALA A 227 15.55 19.14 -2.92
N GLU A 228 16.88 19.06 -2.97
CA GLU A 228 17.61 17.94 -3.59
C GLU A 228 17.26 16.59 -2.94
N ASN A 229 17.12 16.56 -1.61
CA ASN A 229 16.70 15.37 -0.88
C ASN A 229 15.25 14.95 -1.21
N VAL A 230 14.33 15.90 -1.33
CA VAL A 230 12.94 15.63 -1.75
C VAL A 230 12.89 15.10 -3.18
N ILE A 231 13.62 15.71 -4.12
CA ILE A 231 13.73 15.24 -5.51
C ILE A 231 14.30 13.83 -5.57
N SER A 232 15.37 13.55 -4.81
CA SER A 232 16.00 12.23 -4.74
C SER A 232 15.05 11.14 -4.20
N GLU A 233 14.19 11.48 -3.22
CA GLU A 233 13.19 10.55 -2.70
C GLU A 233 12.01 10.36 -3.67
N LEU A 234 11.58 11.41 -4.38
CA LEU A 234 10.61 11.29 -5.46
C LEU A 234 11.12 10.40 -6.60
N GLN A 235 12.39 10.53 -6.99
CA GLN A 235 13.00 9.68 -8.01
C GLN A 235 13.01 8.20 -7.57
N LYS A 236 13.42 7.90 -6.33
CA LYS A 236 13.36 6.52 -5.79
C LYS A 236 11.95 5.94 -5.80
N ARG A 237 10.92 6.77 -5.55
CA ARG A 237 9.51 6.34 -5.64
C ARG A 237 9.09 6.08 -7.08
N TYR A 238 9.50 6.93 -8.01
CA TYR A 238 9.26 6.74 -9.44
C TYR A 238 9.93 5.46 -9.97
N GLU A 239 11.18 5.19 -9.62
CA GLU A 239 11.90 3.96 -9.98
C GLU A 239 11.21 2.70 -9.44
N LYS A 240 10.77 2.72 -8.17
CA LYS A 240 9.95 1.64 -7.58
C LYS A 240 8.63 1.45 -8.32
N PHE A 241 7.97 2.54 -8.72
CA PHE A 241 6.74 2.48 -9.50
C PHE A 241 6.97 1.89 -10.90
N CYS A 242 8.02 2.31 -11.61
CA CYS A 242 8.40 1.73 -12.89
C CYS A 242 8.74 0.24 -12.79
N LEU A 243 9.43 -0.19 -11.74
CA LEU A 243 9.71 -1.61 -11.48
C LEU A 243 8.42 -2.40 -11.25
N SER A 244 7.50 -1.87 -10.44
CA SER A 244 6.18 -2.46 -10.19
C SER A 244 5.36 -2.58 -11.48
N TYR A 245 5.31 -1.51 -12.28
CA TYR A 245 4.62 -1.49 -13.57
C TYR A 245 5.20 -2.51 -14.55
N LYS A 246 6.53 -2.63 -14.63
CA LYS A 246 7.20 -3.67 -15.44
C LYS A 246 6.82 -5.08 -14.99
N ASN A 247 6.80 -5.33 -13.68
CA ASN A 247 6.38 -6.63 -13.13
C ASN A 247 4.90 -6.94 -13.47
N CYS A 248 4.01 -5.95 -13.45
CA CYS A 248 2.63 -6.11 -13.91
C CYS A 248 2.55 -6.50 -15.40
N LEU A 249 3.29 -5.80 -16.28
CA LEU A 249 3.34 -6.14 -17.71
C LEU A 249 3.88 -7.55 -17.97
N GLU A 250 4.92 -7.98 -17.24
CA GLU A 250 5.46 -9.34 -17.33
C GLU A 250 4.46 -10.40 -16.83
N ASN A 251 3.66 -10.08 -15.80
CA ASN A 251 2.62 -10.96 -15.29
C ASN A 251 1.43 -11.06 -16.26
N ASP A 252 1.01 -9.95 -16.86
CA ASP A 252 0.00 -9.93 -17.93
C ASP A 252 0.42 -10.76 -19.14
N ALA A 253 1.69 -10.69 -19.53
CA ALA A 253 2.24 -11.52 -20.61
C ALA A 253 2.19 -13.01 -20.27
N LYS A 254 2.57 -13.40 -19.04
CA LYS A 254 2.47 -14.79 -18.55
C LYS A 254 1.02 -15.28 -18.52
N LEU A 255 0.09 -14.46 -18.01
CA LEU A 255 -1.34 -14.78 -17.96
C LEU A 255 -1.92 -14.97 -19.38
N LYS A 256 -1.59 -14.11 -20.33
CA LYS A 256 -1.99 -14.25 -21.74
C LYS A 256 -1.47 -15.56 -22.34
N ALA A 257 -0.20 -15.92 -22.10
CA ALA A 257 0.37 -17.19 -22.55
C ALA A 257 -0.37 -18.41 -21.95
N CYS A 258 -0.66 -18.40 -20.65
CA CYS A 258 -1.43 -19.47 -20.00
C CYS A 258 -2.87 -19.59 -20.55
N LEU A 259 -3.53 -18.46 -20.87
CA LEU A 259 -4.85 -18.47 -21.50
C LEU A 259 -4.82 -19.03 -22.93
N GLU A 260 -3.78 -18.72 -23.72
CA GLU A 260 -3.59 -19.32 -25.04
C GLU A 260 -3.31 -20.82 -24.99
N GLU A 261 -2.49 -21.27 -24.03
CA GLU A 261 -2.24 -22.70 -23.80
C GLU A 261 -3.54 -23.42 -23.38
N GLY A 262 -4.30 -22.83 -22.45
CA GLY A 262 -5.62 -23.33 -22.06
C GLY A 262 -6.59 -23.45 -23.25
N ARG A 263 -6.63 -22.44 -24.13
CA ARG A 263 -7.41 -22.48 -25.38
C ARG A 263 -6.95 -23.59 -26.33
N LYS A 264 -5.64 -23.77 -26.53
CA LYS A 264 -5.09 -24.86 -27.36
C LYS A 264 -5.45 -26.23 -26.79
N ASN A 265 -5.33 -26.42 -25.48
CA ASN A 265 -5.68 -27.67 -24.80
C ASN A 265 -7.19 -27.96 -24.86
N PHE A 266 -8.04 -26.95 -24.69
CA PHE A 266 -9.49 -27.09 -24.89
C PHE A 266 -9.82 -27.51 -26.33
N LEU A 267 -9.25 -26.84 -27.33
CA LEU A 267 -9.46 -27.15 -28.75
C LEU A 267 -9.01 -28.59 -29.11
N GLN A 268 -7.87 -29.04 -28.58
CA GLN A 268 -7.44 -30.44 -28.73
C GLN A 268 -8.42 -31.42 -28.08
N SER A 269 -8.95 -31.09 -26.89
CA SER A 269 -9.94 -31.91 -26.20
C SER A 269 -11.27 -31.99 -26.95
N THR A 270 -11.76 -30.87 -27.50
CA THR A 270 -12.98 -30.86 -28.32
C THR A 270 -12.80 -31.67 -29.61
N ASN A 271 -11.64 -31.60 -30.24
CA ASN A 271 -11.34 -32.37 -31.45
C ASN A 271 -11.28 -33.87 -31.16
N ARG A 272 -10.64 -34.29 -30.05
CA ARG A 272 -10.66 -35.69 -29.59
C ARG A 272 -12.08 -36.18 -29.29
N MET A 273 -12.91 -35.36 -28.64
CA MET A 273 -14.32 -35.69 -28.40
C MET A 273 -15.12 -35.82 -29.71
N MET A 274 -14.83 -34.99 -30.72
CA MET A 274 -15.47 -35.05 -32.03
C MET A 274 -15.13 -36.37 -32.74
N GLN A 275 -13.84 -36.71 -32.81
CA GLN A 275 -13.34 -37.98 -33.37
C GLN A 275 -13.94 -39.21 -32.66
N LEU A 276 -14.02 -39.19 -31.33
CA LEU A 276 -14.67 -40.25 -30.56
C LEU A 276 -16.16 -40.37 -30.86
N LYS A 277 -16.88 -39.25 -31.04
CA LYS A 277 -18.29 -39.27 -31.43
C LYS A 277 -18.51 -39.82 -32.84
N GLU A 278 -17.60 -39.55 -33.77
CA GLU A 278 -17.63 -40.11 -35.13
C GLU A 278 -17.38 -41.62 -35.11
N HIS A 279 -16.31 -42.07 -34.45
CA HIS A 279 -16.01 -43.49 -34.30
C HIS A 279 -17.13 -44.27 -33.59
N VAL A 280 -17.77 -43.70 -32.56
CA VAL A 280 -18.93 -44.33 -31.90
C VAL A 280 -20.15 -44.42 -32.84
N LYS A 281 -20.39 -43.42 -33.70
CA LYS A 281 -21.44 -43.51 -34.73
C LYS A 281 -21.16 -44.60 -35.76
N GLU A 282 -19.91 -44.73 -36.20
CA GLU A 282 -19.49 -45.79 -37.13
C GLU A 282 -19.64 -47.18 -36.51
N LEU A 283 -19.18 -47.38 -35.27
CA LEU A 283 -19.41 -48.62 -34.52
C LEU A 283 -20.90 -48.92 -34.32
N MET A 284 -21.72 -47.89 -34.05
CA MET A 284 -23.16 -48.08 -33.91
C MET A 284 -23.81 -48.49 -35.25
N LYS A 285 -23.33 -47.96 -36.39
CA LYS A 285 -23.77 -48.35 -37.72
C LYS A 285 -23.41 -49.82 -38.01
N THR A 286 -22.17 -50.23 -37.80
CA THR A 286 -21.74 -51.62 -38.05
C THR A 286 -22.41 -52.62 -37.11
N VAL A 287 -22.68 -52.26 -35.86
CA VAL A 287 -23.47 -53.10 -34.93
C VAL A 287 -24.92 -53.26 -35.40
N LEU A 288 -25.53 -52.23 -36.01
CA LEU A 288 -26.87 -52.34 -36.59
C LEU A 288 -26.87 -53.21 -37.85
N GLU A 289 -25.90 -53.04 -38.74
CA GLU A 289 -25.71 -53.86 -39.94
C GLU A 289 -25.53 -55.35 -39.56
N ASN A 290 -24.59 -55.67 -38.66
CA ASN A 290 -24.38 -57.03 -38.14
C ASN A 290 -25.65 -57.62 -37.47
N LYS A 291 -26.44 -56.79 -36.79
CA LYS A 291 -27.70 -57.22 -36.16
C LYS A 291 -28.75 -57.56 -37.22
N ASP A 292 -28.84 -56.78 -38.29
CA ASP A 292 -29.80 -57.03 -39.37
C ASP A 292 -29.41 -58.27 -40.19
N GLU A 293 -28.12 -58.46 -40.48
CA GLU A 293 -27.58 -59.71 -41.07
C GLU A 293 -27.91 -60.94 -40.20
N ALA A 294 -27.67 -60.87 -38.88
CA ALA A 294 -27.99 -61.95 -37.95
C ALA A 294 -29.51 -62.25 -37.89
N VAL A 295 -30.37 -61.24 -38.03
CA VAL A 295 -31.83 -61.43 -38.10
C VAL A 295 -32.26 -62.07 -39.42
N VAL A 296 -31.59 -61.78 -40.53
CA VAL A 296 -31.83 -62.46 -41.82
C VAL A 296 -31.42 -63.93 -41.73
N SER A 297 -30.20 -64.22 -41.28
CA SER A 297 -29.73 -65.61 -41.07
C SER A 297 -30.65 -66.40 -40.13
N GLN A 298 -31.07 -65.82 -38.99
CA GLN A 298 -32.01 -66.48 -38.08
C GLN A 298 -33.39 -66.76 -38.71
N ARG A 299 -33.85 -65.92 -39.65
CA ARG A 299 -35.10 -66.18 -40.39
C ARG A 299 -34.94 -67.32 -41.39
N GLU A 300 -33.80 -67.40 -42.07
CA GLU A 300 -33.47 -68.49 -42.99
C GLU A 300 -33.40 -69.84 -42.24
N ASP A 301 -32.70 -69.87 -41.10
CA ASP A 301 -32.62 -71.03 -40.21
C ASP A 301 -34.01 -71.47 -39.71
N LEU A 302 -34.86 -70.52 -39.30
CA LEU A 302 -36.25 -70.82 -38.88
C LEU A 302 -37.09 -71.40 -40.02
N VAL A 303 -36.94 -70.90 -41.26
CA VAL A 303 -37.64 -71.46 -42.42
C VAL A 303 -37.15 -72.88 -42.71
N ALA A 304 -35.85 -73.13 -42.68
CA ALA A 304 -35.27 -74.46 -42.86
C ALA A 304 -35.74 -75.45 -41.77
N LEU A 305 -35.66 -75.05 -40.49
CA LEU A 305 -36.11 -75.88 -39.36
C LEU A 305 -37.62 -76.16 -39.40
N THR A 306 -38.45 -75.19 -39.79
CA THR A 306 -39.91 -75.45 -39.93
C THR A 306 -40.24 -76.38 -41.10
N ALA A 307 -39.43 -76.42 -42.16
CA ALA A 307 -39.56 -77.42 -43.21
C ALA A 307 -39.15 -78.83 -42.74
N GLU A 308 -38.04 -78.93 -42.01
CA GLU A 308 -37.58 -80.21 -41.41
C GLU A 308 -38.59 -80.75 -40.38
N VAL A 309 -39.17 -79.88 -39.54
CA VAL A 309 -40.24 -80.24 -38.60
C VAL A 309 -41.45 -80.80 -39.34
N LYS A 310 -41.97 -80.11 -40.37
CA LYS A 310 -43.12 -80.61 -41.16
C LYS A 310 -42.85 -81.96 -41.83
N LYS A 311 -41.64 -82.16 -42.36
CA LYS A 311 -41.21 -83.44 -42.95
C LYS A 311 -41.20 -84.56 -41.90
N ASN A 312 -40.68 -84.28 -40.71
CA ASN A 312 -40.68 -85.23 -39.59
C ASN A 312 -42.08 -85.48 -39.03
N GLU A 313 -42.95 -84.47 -38.97
CA GLU A 313 -44.37 -84.61 -38.59
C GLU A 313 -45.11 -85.54 -39.54
N LEU A 314 -44.92 -85.39 -40.86
CA LEU A 314 -45.48 -86.29 -41.87
C LEU A 314 -44.95 -87.73 -41.71
N ALA A 315 -43.64 -87.92 -41.49
CA ALA A 315 -43.06 -89.24 -41.26
C ALA A 315 -43.57 -89.90 -39.96
N VAL A 316 -43.83 -89.10 -38.91
CA VAL A 316 -44.45 -89.59 -37.67
C VAL A 316 -45.94 -89.90 -37.86
N GLN A 317 -46.65 -89.19 -38.74
CA GLN A 317 -48.03 -89.52 -39.11
C GLN A 317 -48.09 -90.86 -39.84
N THR A 318 -47.26 -91.09 -40.87
CA THR A 318 -47.23 -92.38 -41.58
C THR A 318 -46.85 -93.54 -40.65
N LEU A 319 -45.83 -93.37 -39.80
CA LEU A 319 -45.45 -94.41 -38.83
C LEU A 319 -46.53 -94.69 -37.78
N LYS A 320 -47.34 -93.69 -37.40
CA LYS A 320 -48.51 -93.90 -36.53
C LYS A 320 -49.60 -94.68 -37.24
N GLU A 321 -49.90 -94.34 -38.50
CA GLU A 321 -50.87 -95.07 -39.32
C GLU A 321 -50.47 -96.54 -39.53
N ASP A 322 -49.17 -96.81 -39.69
CA ASP A 322 -48.62 -98.17 -39.73
C ASP A 322 -48.76 -98.88 -38.37
N CYS A 323 -48.43 -98.22 -37.26
CA CYS A 323 -48.63 -98.77 -35.92
C CYS A 323 -50.11 -99.06 -35.62
N ASP A 324 -51.03 -98.17 -35.98
CA ASP A 324 -52.48 -98.36 -35.80
C ASP A 324 -53.02 -99.53 -36.65
N GLN A 325 -52.40 -99.84 -37.79
CA GLN A 325 -52.71 -101.05 -38.57
C GLN A 325 -52.19 -102.30 -37.89
N MET A 326 -50.93 -102.28 -37.41
CA MET A 326 -50.34 -103.39 -36.66
C MET A 326 -51.09 -103.66 -35.35
N ASP A 327 -51.53 -102.63 -34.63
CA ASP A 327 -52.32 -102.78 -33.40
C ASP A 327 -53.72 -103.35 -33.68
N LYS A 328 -54.34 -103.08 -34.84
CA LYS A 328 -55.59 -103.76 -35.25
C LYS A 328 -55.35 -105.25 -35.49
N GLN A 329 -54.27 -105.61 -36.20
CA GLN A 329 -53.87 -107.01 -36.39
C GLN A 329 -53.55 -107.70 -35.05
N ILE A 330 -52.82 -107.03 -34.16
CA ILE A 330 -52.53 -107.52 -32.81
C ILE A 330 -53.81 -107.63 -32.00
N GLN A 331 -54.79 -106.73 -32.11
CA GLN A 331 -56.08 -106.87 -31.44
C GLN A 331 -56.93 -108.03 -31.98
N GLU A 332 -56.84 -108.33 -33.27
CA GLU A 332 -57.50 -109.51 -33.87
C GLU A 332 -56.83 -110.81 -33.41
N LEU A 333 -55.50 -110.89 -33.46
CA LEU A 333 -54.72 -112.02 -32.91
C LEU A 333 -54.91 -112.15 -31.39
N SER A 334 -54.97 -111.03 -30.67
CA SER A 334 -55.18 -110.97 -29.23
C SER A 334 -56.60 -111.39 -28.86
N LYS A 335 -57.64 -111.07 -29.65
CA LYS A 335 -58.99 -111.65 -29.46
C LYS A 335 -58.96 -113.19 -29.58
N MET A 336 -58.12 -113.75 -30.45
CA MET A 336 -57.93 -115.20 -30.58
C MET A 336 -57.14 -115.81 -29.39
N VAL A 337 -56.23 -115.05 -28.76
CA VAL A 337 -55.35 -115.54 -27.67
C VAL A 337 -55.88 -115.21 -26.25
N PHE A 338 -56.61 -114.12 -26.05
CA PHE A 338 -57.19 -113.76 -24.74
C PHE A 338 -58.34 -114.68 -24.32
N LEU A 339 -58.97 -115.40 -25.26
CA LEU A 339 -59.96 -116.43 -24.95
C LEU A 339 -59.36 -117.69 -24.30
N SER A 340 -58.03 -117.88 -24.30
CA SER A 340 -57.38 -119.10 -23.80
C SER A 340 -56.53 -118.95 -22.52
N CYS A 341 -55.98 -117.79 -22.18
CA CYS A 341 -54.94 -117.67 -21.14
C CYS A 341 -55.20 -116.74 -19.94
N ALA A 342 -56.36 -116.07 -19.83
CA ALA A 342 -56.61 -115.07 -18.76
C ALA A 342 -57.21 -115.62 -17.45
N LYS A 343 -56.64 -116.70 -16.90
CA LYS A 343 -56.81 -117.11 -15.49
C LYS A 343 -55.42 -117.38 -14.90
N TRP A 344 -54.83 -116.44 -14.15
CA TRP A 344 -53.99 -116.67 -12.95
C TRP A 344 -53.36 -115.36 -12.39
N PHE A 345 -53.96 -114.89 -11.29
CA PHE A 345 -53.40 -114.08 -10.17
C PHE A 345 -52.77 -112.67 -10.35
N PRO A 346 -52.93 -111.78 -9.33
CA PRO A 346 -52.44 -110.39 -9.32
C PRO A 346 -51.26 -110.15 -8.34
N ARG A 347 -50.64 -108.96 -8.43
CA ARG A 347 -49.91 -108.14 -7.42
C ARG A 347 -49.55 -106.82 -8.12
N ARG A 348 -49.71 -105.59 -7.61
CA ARG A 348 -49.93 -105.02 -6.26
C ARG A 348 -48.91 -105.47 -5.20
N PHE A 349 -47.64 -105.23 -5.47
CA PHE A 349 -46.59 -104.92 -4.48
C PHE A 349 -45.52 -104.04 -5.16
N LEU A 350 -44.88 -103.16 -4.37
CA LEU A 350 -43.87 -102.16 -4.77
C LEU A 350 -44.35 -101.03 -5.71
N ASN A 351 -44.43 -99.80 -5.17
CA ASN A 351 -43.78 -98.58 -5.69
C ASN A 351 -44.32 -97.31 -5.00
N SER A 352 -43.71 -96.92 -3.88
CA SER A 352 -43.62 -95.51 -3.48
C SER A 352 -42.19 -95.03 -3.79
N PRO A 353 -41.94 -93.89 -4.45
CA PRO A 353 -40.66 -93.70 -5.16
C PRO A 353 -39.44 -93.30 -4.31
N HIS A 354 -39.53 -93.31 -2.98
CA HIS A 354 -38.53 -92.66 -2.11
C HIS A 354 -38.07 -93.56 -0.96
N PRO A 355 -36.77 -93.93 -0.90
CA PRO A 355 -36.20 -94.64 0.24
C PRO A 355 -35.96 -93.70 1.43
N ILE A 356 -35.77 -94.31 2.61
CA ILE A 356 -35.72 -93.61 3.92
C ILE A 356 -34.45 -92.75 4.09
N ASP A 357 -33.37 -93.08 3.39
CA ASP A 357 -32.07 -92.38 3.47
C ASP A 357 -31.95 -91.19 2.50
N PHE A 358 -32.90 -90.26 2.52
CA PHE A 358 -32.81 -89.03 1.71
C PHE A 358 -32.04 -87.93 2.47
N PRO A 359 -30.78 -87.59 2.08
CA PRO A 359 -30.00 -86.59 2.81
C PRO A 359 -30.58 -85.18 2.61
N LEU A 360 -30.98 -84.54 3.72
CA LEU A 360 -31.46 -83.15 3.69
C LEU A 360 -30.43 -82.21 3.05
N PRO A 361 -30.83 -81.33 2.11
CA PRO A 361 -29.89 -80.49 1.38
C PRO A 361 -29.20 -79.49 2.32
N LYS A 362 -27.86 -79.53 2.35
CA LYS A 362 -27.03 -78.58 3.10
C LYS A 362 -27.40 -77.13 2.71
N ARG A 363 -27.59 -76.26 3.72
CA ARG A 363 -28.00 -74.84 3.56
C ARG A 363 -27.22 -74.18 2.41
N THR A 364 -27.93 -73.88 1.33
CA THR A 364 -27.33 -73.86 -0.01
C THR A 364 -26.27 -72.76 -0.20
N ARG A 365 -25.31 -73.01 -1.11
CA ARG A 365 -24.26 -72.05 -1.51
C ARG A 365 -24.84 -70.67 -1.87
N TRP A 366 -26.06 -70.64 -2.39
CA TRP A 366 -26.82 -69.45 -2.75
C TRP A 366 -26.99 -68.46 -1.58
N PHE A 367 -27.48 -68.89 -0.42
CA PHE A 367 -27.70 -67.99 0.73
C PHE A 367 -26.40 -67.35 1.26
N LYS A 368 -25.27 -68.06 1.17
CA LYS A 368 -23.94 -67.52 1.53
C LYS A 368 -23.50 -66.44 0.53
N ARG A 369 -23.75 -66.63 -0.77
CA ARG A 369 -23.48 -65.64 -1.82
C ARG A 369 -24.37 -64.41 -1.69
N GLN A 370 -25.67 -64.60 -1.50
CA GLN A 370 -26.65 -63.53 -1.37
C GLN A 370 -26.35 -62.59 -0.19
N ARG A 371 -25.82 -63.12 0.91
CA ARG A 371 -25.31 -62.30 2.03
C ARG A 371 -24.19 -61.34 1.63
N VAL A 372 -23.26 -61.76 0.76
CA VAL A 372 -22.17 -60.89 0.28
C VAL A 372 -22.73 -59.82 -0.65
N PHE A 373 -23.56 -60.22 -1.63
CA PHE A 373 -24.20 -59.29 -2.57
C PHE A 373 -25.13 -58.26 -1.92
N ARG A 374 -25.71 -58.54 -0.74
CA ARG A 374 -26.43 -57.53 0.05
C ARG A 374 -25.55 -56.36 0.51
N PHE A 375 -24.25 -56.57 0.70
CA PHE A 375 -23.29 -55.50 1.06
C PHE A 375 -22.60 -54.91 -0.17
N THR A 376 -22.28 -55.73 -1.17
CA THR A 376 -21.57 -55.28 -2.39
C THR A 376 -22.49 -54.82 -3.52
N GLY A 377 -23.81 -54.80 -3.31
CA GLY A 377 -24.81 -54.37 -4.30
C GLY A 377 -24.69 -52.91 -4.76
N TRP A 378 -23.81 -52.12 -4.16
CA TRP A 378 -23.46 -50.73 -4.52
C TRP A 378 -22.07 -50.60 -5.17
N TYR A 379 -21.32 -51.69 -5.28
CA TYR A 379 -19.97 -51.68 -5.85
C TYR A 379 -20.02 -51.64 -7.38
N TYR A 380 -18.91 -51.25 -7.99
CA TYR A 380 -18.78 -51.14 -9.44
C TYR A 380 -18.36 -52.48 -10.08
N ALA A 381 -18.84 -52.71 -11.30
CA ALA A 381 -18.48 -53.83 -12.18
C ALA A 381 -18.51 -55.20 -11.46
N ASP A 382 -17.49 -56.03 -11.69
CA ASP A 382 -17.36 -57.40 -11.19
C ASP A 382 -17.55 -57.57 -9.67
N ALA A 383 -17.27 -56.54 -8.86
CA ALA A 383 -17.46 -56.59 -7.42
C ALA A 383 -18.94 -56.55 -6.99
N ARG A 384 -19.84 -56.15 -7.90
CA ARG A 384 -21.30 -56.23 -7.73
C ARG A 384 -21.83 -57.64 -8.02
N ASP A 385 -21.40 -58.22 -9.12
CA ASP A 385 -22.07 -59.38 -9.74
C ASP A 385 -21.35 -60.71 -9.49
N LYS A 386 -20.02 -60.70 -9.35
CA LYS A 386 -19.20 -61.92 -9.21
C LYS A 386 -18.78 -62.13 -7.75
N TYR A 387 -19.12 -63.29 -7.21
CA TYR A 387 -18.94 -63.60 -5.78
C TYR A 387 -17.50 -63.50 -5.27
N SER A 388 -16.49 -63.91 -6.07
CA SER A 388 -15.09 -63.89 -5.63
C SER A 388 -14.54 -62.45 -5.55
N PRO A 389 -14.64 -61.61 -6.61
CA PRO A 389 -14.35 -60.17 -6.50
C PRO A 389 -15.13 -59.47 -5.39
N ALA A 390 -16.43 -59.74 -5.26
CA ALA A 390 -17.28 -59.18 -4.22
C ALA A 390 -16.76 -59.49 -2.81
N LEU A 391 -16.41 -60.75 -2.53
CA LEU A 391 -15.89 -61.17 -1.23
C LEU A 391 -14.57 -60.48 -0.88
N ASN A 392 -13.63 -60.40 -1.82
CA ASN A 392 -12.34 -59.76 -1.60
C ASN A 392 -12.50 -58.24 -1.34
N HIS A 393 -13.33 -57.55 -2.12
CA HIS A 393 -13.63 -56.13 -1.89
C HIS A 393 -14.32 -55.91 -0.54
N LEU A 394 -15.26 -56.78 -0.15
CA LEU A 394 -15.94 -56.68 1.14
C LEU A 394 -14.99 -56.87 2.33
N GLN A 395 -14.04 -57.82 2.22
CA GLN A 395 -13.00 -58.02 3.24
C GLN A 395 -12.09 -56.80 3.38
N HIS A 396 -11.57 -56.25 2.26
CA HIS A 396 -10.77 -55.03 2.29
C HIS A 396 -11.55 -53.81 2.78
N ALA A 397 -12.84 -53.69 2.41
CA ALA A 397 -13.69 -52.63 2.92
C ALA A 397 -13.88 -52.73 4.45
N TRP A 398 -14.05 -53.93 5.00
CA TRP A 398 -14.13 -54.13 6.45
C TRP A 398 -12.80 -53.83 7.15
N GLN A 399 -11.66 -54.27 6.60
CA GLN A 399 -10.32 -53.92 7.10
C GLN A 399 -10.13 -52.40 7.17
N LYS A 400 -10.35 -51.70 6.05
CA LYS A 400 -10.27 -50.24 5.98
C LYS A 400 -11.28 -49.54 6.89
N MET A 401 -12.50 -50.08 7.06
CA MET A 401 -13.45 -49.55 8.04
C MET A 401 -12.95 -49.69 9.48
N THR A 402 -12.23 -50.77 9.83
CA THR A 402 -11.63 -50.91 11.17
C THR A 402 -10.38 -50.07 11.37
N GLU A 403 -9.56 -49.88 10.32
CA GLU A 403 -8.40 -48.97 10.31
C GLU A 403 -8.88 -47.52 10.47
N HIS A 404 -9.73 -47.04 9.56
CA HIS A 404 -10.27 -45.69 9.63
C HIS A 404 -11.03 -45.38 10.93
N ARG A 405 -11.62 -46.35 11.63
CA ARG A 405 -12.20 -46.11 12.97
C ARG A 405 -11.16 -45.78 14.03
N LYS A 406 -9.92 -46.28 13.90
CA LYS A 406 -8.78 -45.95 14.77
C LYS A 406 -8.16 -44.61 14.38
N ASP A 407 -8.04 -44.35 13.09
CA ASP A 407 -7.34 -43.15 12.56
C ASP A 407 -8.22 -41.88 12.61
N LEU A 408 -9.55 -42.03 12.49
CA LEU A 408 -10.49 -40.90 12.40
C LEU A 408 -10.45 -39.94 13.61
N PRO A 409 -10.31 -40.38 14.87
CA PRO A 409 -10.09 -39.49 16.01
C PRO A 409 -8.80 -38.68 15.90
N GLU A 410 -7.69 -39.31 15.48
CA GLU A 410 -6.39 -38.66 15.32
C GLU A 410 -6.41 -37.63 14.19
N MET A 411 -6.91 -38.01 13.01
CA MET A 411 -7.16 -37.11 11.88
C MET A 411 -8.04 -35.92 12.29
N ARG A 412 -9.12 -36.14 13.04
CA ARG A 412 -9.99 -35.05 13.54
C ARG A 412 -9.24 -34.12 14.48
N ASN A 413 -8.46 -34.66 15.41
CA ASN A 413 -7.66 -33.86 16.34
C ASN A 413 -6.64 -33.01 15.58
N TRP A 414 -5.93 -33.57 14.59
CA TRP A 414 -5.01 -32.83 13.72
C TRP A 414 -5.70 -31.65 13.01
N TYR A 415 -6.89 -31.84 12.45
CA TYR A 415 -7.67 -30.74 11.87
C TYR A 415 -8.08 -29.68 12.90
N TYR A 416 -8.44 -30.07 14.13
CA TYR A 416 -8.75 -29.13 15.20
C TYR A 416 -7.52 -28.33 15.62
N GLU A 417 -6.36 -28.98 15.77
CA GLU A 417 -5.08 -28.32 16.07
C GLU A 417 -4.69 -27.31 14.98
N LYS A 418 -4.81 -27.69 13.70
CA LYS A 418 -4.51 -26.77 12.58
C LYS A 418 -5.42 -25.54 12.55
N ARG A 419 -6.71 -25.68 12.89
CA ARG A 419 -7.63 -24.54 13.02
C ARG A 419 -7.27 -23.63 14.20
N VAL A 420 -6.97 -24.21 15.36
CA VAL A 420 -6.55 -23.42 16.54
C VAL A 420 -5.21 -22.73 16.29
N GLN A 421 -4.27 -23.40 15.62
CA GLN A 421 -2.98 -22.83 15.23
C GLN A 421 -3.16 -21.62 14.31
N ALA A 422 -4.02 -21.72 13.28
CA ALA A 422 -4.32 -20.59 12.39
C ALA A 422 -4.90 -19.39 13.17
N ALA A 423 -5.94 -19.61 13.98
CA ALA A 423 -6.58 -18.55 14.75
C ALA A 423 -5.65 -17.96 15.85
N ALA A 424 -4.75 -18.76 16.44
CA ALA A 424 -3.77 -18.28 17.41
C ALA A 424 -2.69 -17.41 16.74
N ASN A 425 -2.26 -17.77 15.53
CA ASN A 425 -1.31 -16.99 14.73
C ASN A 425 -1.87 -15.60 14.39
N GLU A 426 -3.16 -15.46 14.09
CA GLU A 426 -3.82 -14.15 13.88
C GLU A 426 -3.73 -13.22 15.10
N HIS A 427 -3.62 -13.79 16.30
CA HIS A 427 -3.43 -13.07 17.55
C HIS A 427 -1.97 -12.99 18.02
N GLY A 428 -1.02 -13.53 17.25
CA GLY A 428 0.42 -13.51 17.53
C GLY A 428 0.87 -14.47 18.65
N VAL A 429 0.16 -15.58 18.86
CA VAL A 429 0.48 -16.57 19.91
C VAL A 429 0.69 -17.95 19.28
N SER A 430 1.76 -18.67 19.65
CA SER A 430 1.96 -20.04 19.17
C SER A 430 0.98 -21.02 19.83
N TYR A 431 0.56 -22.07 19.11
CA TYR A 431 -0.32 -23.11 19.65
C TYR A 431 0.25 -23.81 20.90
N GLU A 432 1.56 -23.98 20.98
CA GLU A 432 2.23 -24.59 22.14
C GLU A 432 2.16 -23.66 23.36
N GLN A 433 2.47 -22.38 23.17
CA GLN A 433 2.36 -21.34 24.20
C GLN A 433 0.92 -21.18 24.70
N LEU A 434 -0.06 -21.24 23.79
CA LEU A 434 -1.49 -21.26 24.12
C LEU A 434 -1.82 -22.45 25.04
N LYS A 435 -1.41 -23.66 24.65
CA LYS A 435 -1.70 -24.90 25.39
C LYS A 435 -1.05 -24.89 26.77
N GLU A 436 0.19 -24.41 26.87
CA GLU A 436 0.90 -24.22 28.14
C GLU A 436 0.22 -23.17 29.03
N SER A 437 -0.15 -22.02 28.46
CA SER A 437 -0.82 -20.93 29.19
C SER A 437 -2.20 -21.32 29.70
N LEU A 438 -3.01 -22.04 28.90
CA LEU A 438 -4.31 -22.56 29.34
C LEU A 438 -4.17 -23.61 30.45
N ASN A 439 -3.13 -24.45 30.40
CA ASN A 439 -2.82 -25.38 31.48
C ASN A 439 -2.40 -24.65 32.77
N LYS A 440 -1.54 -23.62 32.67
CA LYS A 440 -1.17 -22.73 33.78
C LYS A 440 -2.39 -22.01 34.38
N ALA A 441 -3.34 -21.59 33.53
CA ALA A 441 -4.62 -21.01 33.93
C ALA A 441 -5.62 -22.02 34.55
N ASN A 442 -5.30 -23.32 34.55
CA ASN A 442 -6.22 -24.43 34.85
C ASN A 442 -7.51 -24.43 33.99
N ILE A 443 -7.46 -23.87 32.78
CA ILE A 443 -8.57 -23.81 31.82
C ILE A 443 -8.55 -25.09 30.96
N ARG A 444 -9.32 -26.11 31.40
CA ARG A 444 -9.38 -27.43 30.75
C ARG A 444 -10.31 -27.47 29.54
N LEU A 445 -9.96 -26.74 28.48
CA LEU A 445 -10.69 -26.73 27.21
C LEU A 445 -10.16 -27.79 26.23
N ASN A 446 -11.06 -28.60 25.67
CA ASN A 446 -10.74 -29.55 24.61
C ASN A 446 -10.37 -28.81 23.30
N THR A 447 -9.38 -29.30 22.55
CA THR A 447 -8.96 -28.72 21.26
C THR A 447 -10.10 -28.57 20.26
N LYS A 448 -11.04 -29.54 20.25
CA LYS A 448 -12.27 -29.43 19.45
C LYS A 448 -13.07 -28.15 19.79
N MET A 449 -13.23 -27.84 21.06
CA MET A 449 -13.96 -26.63 21.50
C MET A 449 -13.18 -25.36 21.18
N LEU A 450 -11.86 -25.35 21.39
CA LEU A 450 -11.01 -24.23 20.97
C LEU A 450 -11.13 -23.97 19.46
N SER A 451 -11.16 -25.02 18.63
CA SER A 451 -11.33 -24.90 17.18
C SER A 451 -12.70 -24.34 16.78
N LEU A 452 -13.75 -24.67 17.55
CA LEU A 452 -15.10 -24.15 17.32
C LEU A 452 -15.22 -22.68 17.74
N LEU A 453 -14.62 -22.32 18.89
CA LEU A 453 -14.56 -20.93 19.35
C LEU A 453 -13.78 -20.04 18.36
N GLY A 454 -12.63 -20.49 17.88
CA GLY A 454 -11.87 -19.76 16.85
C GLY A 454 -12.58 -19.64 15.50
N SER A 455 -13.53 -20.54 15.18
CA SER A 455 -14.30 -20.48 13.93
C SER A 455 -15.57 -19.63 14.04
N ASN A 456 -16.27 -19.69 15.18
CA ASN A 456 -17.62 -19.14 15.33
C ASN A 456 -17.68 -17.91 16.26
N GLU A 457 -16.79 -17.82 17.25
CA GLU A 457 -16.88 -16.89 18.38
C GLU A 457 -15.56 -16.12 18.59
N PRO A 458 -15.16 -15.26 17.62
CA PRO A 458 -13.85 -14.60 17.64
C PRO A 458 -13.63 -13.71 18.87
N ARG A 459 -14.69 -13.14 19.45
CA ARG A 459 -14.62 -12.33 20.68
C ARG A 459 -14.21 -13.17 21.89
N SER A 460 -14.82 -14.34 22.04
CA SER A 460 -14.55 -15.30 23.12
C SER A 460 -13.19 -15.99 22.94
N PHE A 461 -12.75 -16.16 21.69
CA PHE A 461 -11.40 -16.68 21.40
C PHE A 461 -10.33 -15.62 21.68
N LYS A 462 -10.58 -14.34 21.35
CA LYS A 462 -9.68 -13.23 21.67
C LYS A 462 -9.45 -13.07 23.17
N SER A 463 -10.50 -13.14 24.00
CA SER A 463 -10.31 -13.02 25.46
C SER A 463 -9.45 -14.14 26.06
N LEU A 464 -9.53 -15.37 25.51
CA LEU A 464 -8.60 -16.45 25.87
C LEU A 464 -7.15 -16.13 25.47
N MET A 465 -6.93 -15.52 24.30
CA MET A 465 -5.60 -15.08 23.85
C MET A 465 -5.02 -13.97 24.72
N ASP A 466 -5.85 -13.02 25.13
CA ASP A 466 -5.44 -11.93 26.03
C ASP A 466 -5.03 -12.49 27.41
N VAL A 467 -5.80 -13.44 27.97
CA VAL A 467 -5.40 -14.18 29.19
C VAL A 467 -4.07 -14.92 29.01
N CYS A 468 -3.86 -15.59 27.87
CA CYS A 468 -2.60 -16.30 27.60
C CYS A 468 -1.39 -15.35 27.49
N LYS A 469 -1.57 -14.15 26.94
CA LYS A 469 -0.54 -13.11 26.90
C LYS A 469 -0.19 -12.62 28.31
N MET A 470 -1.18 -12.41 29.18
CA MET A 470 -0.94 -12.02 30.58
C MET A 470 -0.14 -13.09 31.34
N ILE A 471 -0.51 -14.36 31.23
CA ILE A 471 0.19 -15.49 31.88
C ILE A 471 1.61 -15.66 31.32
N SER A 472 1.79 -15.49 30.00
CA SER A 472 3.13 -15.53 29.37
C SER A 472 4.03 -14.43 29.94
N GLN A 473 3.52 -13.19 30.05
CA GLN A 473 4.25 -12.05 30.64
C GLN A 473 4.54 -12.25 32.14
N GLU A 474 3.63 -12.86 32.89
CA GLU A 474 3.85 -13.20 34.30
C GLU A 474 4.97 -14.23 34.45
N SER A 475 4.96 -15.29 33.65
CA SER A 475 6.04 -16.30 33.65
C SER A 475 7.40 -15.75 33.21
N ALA A 476 7.44 -14.68 32.40
CA ALA A 476 8.67 -13.99 32.03
C ALA A 476 9.22 -13.04 33.13
N LYS A 477 8.37 -12.62 34.09
CA LYS A 477 8.76 -11.75 35.21
C LYS A 477 9.31 -12.50 36.41
N VAL A 478 9.08 -13.80 36.51
CA VAL A 478 9.64 -14.65 37.57
C VAL A 478 10.98 -15.21 37.09
N PRO A 479 12.14 -14.69 37.55
CA PRO A 479 13.43 -15.28 37.19
C PRO A 479 13.53 -16.70 37.75
N THR A 480 13.97 -17.63 36.91
CA THR A 480 14.13 -19.06 37.24
C THR A 480 15.33 -19.31 38.16
N ASN A 481 15.27 -18.81 39.39
CA ASN A 481 16.35 -18.91 40.39
C ASN A 481 16.27 -20.18 41.25
N THR A 482 15.56 -21.23 40.81
CA THR A 482 15.26 -22.43 41.62
C THR A 482 15.45 -23.75 40.85
N SER A 483 16.58 -23.89 40.13
CA SER A 483 17.01 -25.15 39.48
C SER A 483 18.46 -25.52 39.83
N SER A 484 18.86 -25.38 41.09
CA SER A 484 20.16 -25.82 41.60
C SER A 484 20.11 -26.40 43.03
N ALA A 485 18.94 -26.87 43.47
CA ALA A 485 18.77 -27.54 44.76
C ALA A 485 17.60 -28.54 44.74
N LEU A 486 17.84 -29.74 44.22
CA LEU A 486 17.26 -31.03 44.64
C LEU A 486 17.97 -32.18 43.90
#